data_AF-A0A1D2MZ93-F1
#
_entry.id   AF-A0A1D2MZ93-F1
#
_cell.length_a   1.000
_cell.length_b   1.000
_cell.length_c   1.000
_cell.angle_alpha   90.00
_cell.angle_beta   90.00
_cell.angle_gamma   90.00
#
_symmetry.space_group_name_H-M   'P 1'
#
loop_
_entity.id
_entity.type
_entity.pdbx_description
1 polymer ?
#
loop_
_entity_poly.entity_id
_entity_poly.type
_entity_poly.pdbx_seq_one_letter_code
_entity_poly.pdbx_strand_id
1 'polypeptide(L)'
;MAFDLFVMVTNFDDDHVPNDPKILKMPETCNSPYIFCGLPRRLYPDAKPLGYPFDRPLFKSLDCPPGYSFAAILCKSVNLLINRPMDTLEEYVSRAPNMASLKFIIRHIDAFFPEPSRH
;
A
#
# COMPACT_ATOMS: atom_id res chain seq x y z
N MET A 1 16.38 -12.52 -9.02
CA MET A 1 15.01 -12.85 -8.56
C MET A 1 14.03 -11.86 -9.18
N ALA A 2 12.84 -12.32 -9.58
CA ALA A 2 11.80 -11.45 -10.15
C ALA A 2 10.91 -10.89 -9.03
N PHE A 3 10.53 -9.62 -9.15
CA PHE A 3 9.68 -8.89 -8.20
C PHE A 3 8.67 -8.03 -8.95
N ASP A 4 7.59 -7.67 -8.26
CA ASP A 4 6.61 -6.70 -8.73
C ASP A 4 6.82 -5.35 -8.02
N LEU A 5 7.11 -4.31 -8.78
CA LEU A 5 7.10 -2.93 -8.32
C LEU A 5 5.65 -2.47 -8.32
N PHE A 6 5.13 -2.09 -7.16
CA PHE A 6 3.78 -1.57 -6.99
C PHE A 6 3.83 -0.08 -6.62
N VAL A 7 2.96 0.72 -7.24
CA VAL A 7 2.79 2.14 -6.96
C VAL A 7 1.31 2.46 -6.82
N MET A 8 0.96 3.27 -5.83
CA MET A 8 -0.39 3.75 -5.58
C MET A 8 -0.36 5.25 -5.28
N VAL A 9 -1.32 5.98 -5.82
CA VAL A 9 -1.56 7.39 -5.48
C VAL A 9 -2.82 7.48 -4.62
N THR A 10 -2.66 7.89 -3.38
CA THR A 10 -3.75 8.10 -2.42
C THR A 10 -4.21 9.56 -2.38
N ASN A 11 -5.37 9.80 -1.79
CA ASN A 11 -5.91 11.14 -1.61
C ASN A 11 -5.26 11.80 -0.38
N PHE A 12 -4.58 12.92 -0.59
CA PHE A 12 -3.88 13.64 0.47
C PHE A 12 -4.78 14.05 1.62
N ASP A 13 -6.02 14.46 1.33
CA ASP A 13 -6.96 14.92 2.36
C ASP A 13 -7.30 13.81 3.38
N ASP A 14 -7.19 12.55 2.97
CA ASP A 14 -7.44 11.37 3.82
C ASP A 14 -6.18 10.83 4.50
N ASP A 15 -5.00 11.27 4.08
CA ASP A 15 -3.69 10.80 4.56
C ASP A 15 -3.05 11.83 5.49
N HIS A 16 -3.38 13.11 5.32
CA HIS A 16 -2.76 14.20 6.03
C HIS A 16 -3.09 14.17 7.53
N VAL A 17 -2.04 14.12 8.34
CA VAL A 17 -2.13 14.28 9.79
C VAL A 17 -1.76 15.73 10.16
N PRO A 18 -2.72 16.53 10.67
CA PRO A 18 -2.42 17.89 11.09
C PRO A 18 -1.48 17.87 12.29
N ASN A 19 -0.26 18.40 12.09
CA ASN A 19 0.71 18.57 13.17
C ASN A 19 0.68 20.01 13.67
N ASP A 20 0.66 20.21 15.00
CA ASP A 20 0.69 21.54 15.59
C ASP A 20 2.02 22.25 15.23
N PRO A 21 1.99 23.49 14.70
CA PRO A 21 3.19 24.22 14.29
C PRO A 21 4.19 24.45 15.43
N LYS A 22 3.78 24.32 16.70
CA LYS A 22 4.70 24.37 17.85
C LYS A 22 5.64 23.17 17.95
N ILE A 23 5.31 22.05 17.30
CA ILE A 23 6.12 20.82 17.26
C ILE A 23 7.17 20.88 16.12
N LEU A 24 7.07 21.84 15.19
CA LEU A 24 7.99 22.01 14.06
C LEU A 24 9.40 22.51 14.45
N LYS A 25 9.63 22.91 15.70
CA LYS A 25 10.93 23.42 16.18
C LYS A 25 11.92 22.32 16.59
N MET A 26 12.01 21.22 15.85
CA MET A 26 13.17 20.34 16.01
C MET A 26 14.21 20.77 14.96
N PRO A 27 15.43 21.13 15.37
CA PRO A 27 16.48 21.52 14.43
C PRO A 27 16.72 20.36 13.47
N GLU A 28 17.01 20.71 12.22
CA GLU A 28 17.03 19.92 10.98
C GLU A 28 18.06 18.76 10.96
N THR A 29 18.42 18.17 12.10
CA THR A 29 19.56 17.26 12.24
C THR A 29 19.21 15.78 12.26
N CYS A 30 17.93 15.40 12.16
CA CYS A 30 17.51 14.00 12.20
C CYS A 30 16.78 13.59 10.91
N ASN A 31 17.54 13.25 9.87
CA ASN A 31 17.04 12.57 8.66
C ASN A 31 16.79 11.08 8.95
N SER A 32 15.98 10.78 9.97
CA SER A 32 15.60 9.40 10.28
C SER A 32 14.58 8.90 9.24
N PRO A 33 14.68 7.64 8.78
CA PRO A 33 13.66 7.06 7.91
C PRO A 33 12.31 6.98 8.63
N TYR A 34 11.44 7.96 8.37
CA TYR A 34 10.15 8.10 9.05
C TYR A 34 9.20 6.93 8.80
N ILE A 35 9.37 6.20 7.69
CA ILE A 35 8.56 5.02 7.37
C ILE A 35 8.65 3.97 8.49
N PHE A 36 9.82 3.78 9.09
CA PHE A 36 10.05 2.80 10.15
C PHE A 36 10.03 3.41 11.55
N CYS A 37 10.55 4.63 11.71
CA CYS A 37 10.79 5.23 13.03
C CYS A 37 9.78 6.31 13.41
N GLY A 38 8.91 6.71 12.48
CA GLY A 38 8.08 7.90 12.62
C GLY A 38 8.90 9.18 12.75
N LEU A 39 8.24 10.24 13.21
CA LEU A 39 8.85 11.52 13.46
C LEU A 39 9.06 11.72 14.96
N PRO A 40 10.28 12.09 15.41
CA PRO A 40 10.55 12.27 16.83
C PRO A 40 9.60 13.29 17.47
N ARG A 41 8.90 12.87 18.52
CA ARG A 41 7.94 13.69 19.29
C ARG A 41 6.80 14.28 18.46
N ARG A 42 6.48 13.68 17.30
CA ARG A 42 5.33 14.05 16.46
C ARG A 42 4.45 12.84 16.21
N LEU A 43 3.26 13.10 15.68
CA LEU A 43 2.44 12.03 15.14
C LEU A 43 3.11 11.46 13.89
N TYR A 44 2.78 10.20 13.59
CA TYR A 44 3.19 9.59 12.32
C TYR A 44 2.62 10.41 11.15
N PRO A 45 3.40 10.69 10.10
CA PRO A 45 3.00 11.65 9.07
C PRO A 45 1.92 11.16 8.09
N ASP A 46 1.42 9.93 8.27
CA ASP A 46 0.35 9.32 7.49
C ASP A 46 -0.76 8.82 8.43
N ALA A 47 -2.00 9.18 8.13
CA ALA A 47 -3.19 8.77 8.89
C ALA A 47 -3.61 7.32 8.59
N LYS A 48 -3.13 6.74 7.48
CA LYS A 48 -3.44 5.36 7.10
C LYS A 48 -2.77 4.35 8.04
N PRO A 49 -3.32 3.13 8.15
CA PRO A 49 -2.65 2.04 8.85
C PRO A 49 -1.28 1.75 8.24
N LEU A 50 -0.28 1.46 9.08
CA LEU A 50 1.05 1.07 8.61
C LEU A 50 0.97 -0.18 7.74
N GLY A 51 1.53 -0.12 6.54
CA GLY A 51 1.46 -1.20 5.55
C GLY A 51 0.28 -1.10 4.58
N TYR A 52 -0.53 -0.04 4.67
CA TYR A 52 -1.55 0.26 3.67
C TYR A 52 -0.94 0.31 2.25
N PRO A 53 -1.59 -0.30 1.24
CA PRO A 53 -2.91 -0.92 1.25
C PRO A 53 -2.93 -2.44 1.49
N PHE A 54 -1.78 -3.03 1.84
CA PHE A 54 -1.63 -4.48 1.99
C PHE A 54 -1.71 -4.96 3.45
N ASP A 55 -2.08 -4.07 4.39
CA ASP A 55 -2.27 -4.39 5.80
C ASP A 55 -3.42 -5.39 6.03
N ARG A 56 -4.32 -5.55 5.05
CA ARG A 56 -5.53 -6.37 5.15
C ARG A 56 -5.67 -7.32 3.97
N PRO A 57 -6.25 -8.52 4.18
CA PRO A 57 -6.63 -9.39 3.08
C PRO A 57 -7.77 -8.75 2.29
N LEU A 58 -7.62 -8.76 0.97
CA LEU A 58 -8.61 -8.24 0.05
C LEU A 58 -9.41 -9.39 -0.54
N PHE A 59 -10.72 -9.24 -0.58
CA PHE A 59 -11.63 -10.28 -1.08
C PHE A 59 -12.22 -9.90 -2.43
N LYS A 60 -12.39 -10.92 -3.28
CA LYS A 60 -13.17 -10.88 -4.51
C LYS A 60 -14.64 -10.72 -4.14
N SER A 61 -15.22 -9.59 -4.49
CA SER A 61 -16.67 -9.46 -4.55
C SER A 61 -17.10 -10.04 -5.90
N LEU A 62 -17.80 -11.17 -5.92
CA LEU A 62 -18.36 -11.69 -7.18
C LEU A 62 -19.40 -10.70 -7.73
N ASP A 63 -19.29 -10.40 -9.03
CA ASP A 63 -20.28 -9.63 -9.78
C ASP A 63 -21.58 -10.44 -9.92
N CYS A 64 -22.43 -10.42 -8.90
CA CYS A 64 -23.76 -10.99 -9.00
C CYS A 64 -24.65 -10.07 -9.86
N PRO A 65 -25.53 -10.64 -10.71
CA PRO A 65 -26.43 -9.85 -11.53
C PRO A 65 -27.32 -8.95 -10.66
N PRO A 66 -27.54 -7.69 -11.06
CA PRO A 66 -28.39 -6.78 -10.31
C PRO A 66 -29.86 -7.25 -10.33
N GLY A 67 -30.55 -7.12 -9.19
CA GLY A 67 -31.98 -7.39 -9.06
C GLY A 67 -32.34 -8.46 -8.03
N TYR A 68 -33.63 -8.79 -7.98
CA TYR A 68 -34.22 -9.75 -7.02
C TYR A 68 -34.63 -11.08 -7.68
N SER A 69 -34.02 -11.41 -8.83
CA SER A 69 -34.21 -12.74 -9.42
C SER A 69 -33.76 -13.79 -8.42
N PHE A 70 -34.44 -14.94 -8.40
CA PHE A 70 -34.08 -16.06 -7.53
C PHE A 70 -32.60 -16.43 -7.67
N ALA A 71 -32.06 -16.40 -8.90
CA ALA A 71 -30.63 -16.62 -9.17
C ALA A 71 -29.72 -15.53 -8.58
N ALA A 72 -30.15 -14.26 -8.55
CA ALA A 72 -29.40 -13.15 -7.97
C ALA A 72 -29.38 -13.23 -6.42
N ILE A 73 -30.52 -13.57 -5.80
CA ILE A 73 -30.62 -13.77 -4.35
C ILE A 73 -29.76 -14.97 -3.94
N LEU A 74 -29.81 -16.08 -4.69
CA LEU A 74 -28.98 -17.25 -4.42
C LEU A 74 -27.49 -16.96 -4.61
N CYS A 75 -27.12 -16.22 -5.66
CA CYS A 75 -25.74 -15.76 -5.86
C CYS A 75 -25.28 -14.94 -4.65
N LYS A 76 -26.09 -13.99 -4.17
CA LYS A 76 -25.73 -13.09 -3.07
C LYS A 76 -25.62 -13.80 -1.72
N SER A 77 -26.50 -14.77 -1.43
CA SER A 77 -26.44 -15.58 -0.21
C SER A 77 -25.26 -16.55 -0.21
N VAL A 78 -24.90 -17.09 -1.38
CA VAL A 78 -23.71 -17.91 -1.57
C VAL A 78 -22.42 -17.06 -1.56
N ASN A 79 -22.44 -15.83 -2.06
CA ASN A 79 -21.31 -14.89 -2.08
C ASN A 79 -20.81 -14.54 -0.67
N LEU A 80 -21.72 -14.45 0.31
CA LEU A 80 -21.37 -14.26 1.73
C LEU A 80 -20.50 -15.42 2.27
N LEU A 81 -20.62 -16.61 1.68
CA LEU A 81 -19.87 -17.82 2.06
C LEU A 81 -18.60 -18.04 1.21
N ILE A 82 -18.39 -17.28 0.12
CA ILE A 82 -17.30 -17.50 -0.87
C ILE A 82 -16.52 -16.19 -1.11
N ASN A 83 -16.31 -15.37 -0.09
CA ASN A 83 -15.29 -14.32 -0.16
C ASN A 83 -13.92 -14.99 -0.35
N ARG A 84 -13.45 -15.08 -1.60
CA ARG A 84 -12.11 -15.60 -1.90
C ARG A 84 -11.10 -14.46 -1.83
N PRO A 85 -9.91 -14.68 -1.26
CA PRO A 85 -8.85 -13.69 -1.31
C PRO A 85 -8.48 -13.38 -2.78
N MET A 86 -8.00 -12.17 -3.04
CA MET A 86 -7.35 -11.83 -4.30
C MET A 86 -6.06 -12.63 -4.44
N ASP A 87 -5.91 -13.34 -5.55
CA ASP A 87 -4.80 -14.29 -5.73
C ASP A 87 -3.59 -13.65 -6.44
N THR A 88 -3.81 -12.59 -7.24
CA THR A 88 -2.77 -11.94 -8.03
C THR A 88 -2.75 -10.43 -7.82
N LEU A 89 -1.55 -9.84 -7.94
CA LEU A 89 -1.37 -8.39 -7.83
C LEU A 89 -1.98 -7.67 -9.03
N GLU A 90 -1.96 -8.27 -10.21
CA GLU A 90 -2.53 -7.72 -11.44
C GLU A 90 -4.05 -7.55 -11.31
N GLU A 91 -4.74 -8.52 -10.71
CA GLU A 91 -6.18 -8.42 -10.43
C GLU A 91 -6.45 -7.29 -9.44
N TYR A 92 -5.63 -7.14 -8.41
CA TYR A 92 -5.77 -6.05 -7.44
C TYR A 92 -5.62 -4.68 -8.08
N VAL A 93 -4.55 -4.47 -8.85
CA VAL A 93 -4.26 -3.21 -9.54
C VAL A 93 -5.34 -2.87 -10.57
N SER A 94 -5.95 -3.86 -11.22
CA SER A 94 -7.01 -3.64 -12.19
C SER A 94 -8.30 -3.04 -11.60
N ARG A 95 -8.48 -3.11 -10.28
CA ARG A 95 -9.69 -2.66 -9.59
C ARG A 95 -9.75 -1.14 -9.41
N ALA A 96 -8.62 -0.45 -9.42
CA ALA A 96 -8.56 0.98 -9.16
C ALA A 96 -7.58 1.69 -10.11
N PRO A 97 -7.98 2.80 -10.74
CA PRO A 97 -7.17 3.48 -11.74
C PRO A 97 -5.95 4.23 -11.17
N ASN A 98 -5.88 4.41 -9.85
CA ASN A 98 -4.80 5.09 -9.14
C ASN A 98 -3.67 4.14 -8.71
N MET A 99 -3.64 2.92 -9.22
CA MET A 99 -2.63 1.91 -8.93
C MET A 99 -1.97 1.41 -10.22
N ALA A 100 -0.69 1.04 -10.13
CA ALA A 100 0.05 0.42 -11.22
C ALA A 100 1.07 -0.58 -10.68
N SER A 101 1.38 -1.63 -11.46
CA SER A 101 2.47 -2.56 -11.16
C SER A 101 3.36 -2.86 -12.37
N LEU A 102 4.62 -3.18 -12.10
CA LEU A 102 5.64 -3.50 -13.11
C LEU A 102 6.57 -4.62 -12.63
N LYS A 103 6.80 -5.64 -13.44
CA LYS A 103 7.76 -6.71 -13.15
C LYS A 103 9.19 -6.27 -13.40
N PHE A 104 10.08 -6.50 -12.44
CA PHE A 104 11.51 -6.23 -12.57
C PHE A 104 12.36 -7.35 -11.97
N ILE A 105 13.65 -7.39 -12.33
CA ILE A 105 14.58 -8.43 -11.87
C ILE A 105 15.72 -7.78 -11.11
N ILE A 106 15.90 -8.18 -9.86
CA ILE A 106 17.09 -7.84 -9.07
C ILE A 106 18.14 -8.92 -9.30
N ARG A 107 19.35 -8.48 -9.69
CA ARG A 107 20.53 -9.33 -9.86
C ARG A 107 21.58 -8.88 -8.85
N HIS A 108 22.08 -9.83 -8.07
CA HIS A 108 23.26 -9.62 -7.25
C HIS A 108 24.49 -9.68 -8.16
N ILE A 109 25.44 -8.76 -7.95
CA ILE A 109 26.74 -8.77 -8.64
C ILE A 109 27.76 -9.14 -7.58
N ASP A 110 28.41 -10.29 -7.75
CA ASP A 110 29.45 -10.79 -6.84
C ASP A 110 30.77 -10.01 -7.05
N ALA A 111 30.76 -8.71 -6.78
CA ALA A 111 31.91 -7.83 -6.90
C ALA A 111 32.00 -6.88 -5.69
N PHE A 112 33.23 -6.61 -5.25
CA PHE A 112 33.50 -5.66 -4.17
C PHE A 112 33.77 -4.28 -4.76
N PHE A 113 33.01 -3.28 -4.32
CA PHE A 113 33.19 -1.88 -4.69
C PHE A 113 33.64 -1.09 -3.45
N PRO A 114 34.88 -0.59 -3.39
CA PRO A 114 35.33 0.23 -2.27
C PRO A 114 34.57 1.57 -2.25
N GLU A 115 34.24 2.06 -1.05
CA GLU A 115 33.66 3.40 -0.91
C GLU A 115 34.65 4.47 -1.40
N PRO A 116 34.18 5.51 -2.13
CA PRO A 116 35.03 6.64 -2.46
C PRO A 116 35.46 7.36 -1.18
N SER A 117 36.75 7.70 -1.08
CA SER A 117 37.29 8.45 0.04
C SER A 117 36.54 9.78 0.20
N ARG A 118 35.80 9.93 1.30
CA ARG A 118 35.24 11.21 1.73
C ARG A 118 36.40 12.15 2.06
N HIS A 119 36.68 13.10 1.17
CA HIS A 119 37.56 14.25 1.43
C HIS A 119 36.80 15.34 2.18
#